data_AF-A0A7S2FND8-F1
#
_entry.id   AF-A0A7S2FND8-F1
#
_cell.length_a   1.000
_cell.length_b   1.000
_cell.length_c   1.000
_cell.angle_alpha   90.00
_cell.angle_beta   90.00
_cell.angle_gamma   90.00
#
_symmetry.space_group_name_H-M   'P 1'
#
loop_
_entity.id
_entity.type
_entity.pdbx_description
1 polymer ?
#
loop_
_entity_poly.entity_id
_entity_poly.type
_entity_poly.pdbx_seq_one_letter_code
_entity_poly.pdbx_strand_id
1 'polypeptide(L)'
;KVLHHIIGKACKGSSDAMDKFRKGDQNGMTMLHHVASLGNTAGARAILRGFPKDNRAELVARRDERGYSAEDWAKLGDYPDLADALAGFAGKDADGATHDDPLPDPRKLFPEGDAS
;
A
#
# COMPACT_ATOMS: atom_id res chain seq x y z
N LYS A 1 4.10 13.43 -9.01
CA LYS A 1 3.04 14.42 -8.70
C LYS A 1 1.61 13.97 -9.05
N VAL A 2 1.40 12.98 -9.93
CA VAL A 2 0.05 12.55 -10.37
C VAL A 2 -0.70 11.71 -9.33
N LEU A 3 -0.06 10.75 -8.66
CA LEU A 3 -0.72 9.91 -7.63
C LEU A 3 -1.28 10.72 -6.45
N HIS A 4 -0.54 11.71 -5.95
CA HIS A 4 -1.04 12.65 -4.93
C HIS A 4 -2.12 13.59 -5.47
N HIS A 5 -2.18 13.84 -6.78
CA HIS A 5 -3.24 14.66 -7.38
C HIS A 5 -4.53 13.85 -7.62
N ILE A 6 -4.41 12.60 -8.05
CA ILE A 6 -5.55 11.68 -8.27
C ILE A 6 -6.13 11.25 -6.92
N ILE A 7 -5.30 10.77 -5.99
CA ILE A 7 -5.78 10.34 -4.67
C ILE A 7 -6.08 11.57 -3.78
N GLY A 8 -5.23 12.60 -3.80
CA GLY A 8 -5.38 13.75 -2.90
C GLY A 8 -6.32 14.87 -3.36
N LYS A 9 -6.69 14.96 -4.65
CA LYS A 9 -7.64 15.98 -5.14
C LYS A 9 -8.98 15.41 -5.60
N ALA A 10 -9.04 14.16 -6.09
CA ALA A 10 -10.31 13.51 -6.46
C ALA A 10 -10.90 12.63 -5.34
N CYS A 11 -10.08 12.07 -4.44
CA CYS A 11 -10.55 11.16 -3.38
C CYS A 11 -10.62 11.79 -1.98
N LYS A 12 -10.29 13.09 -1.82
CA LYS A 12 -10.24 13.77 -0.51
C LYS A 12 -11.60 13.90 0.21
N GLY A 13 -12.70 13.55 -0.45
CA GLY A 13 -14.04 13.52 0.16
C GLY A 13 -14.96 12.42 -0.38
N SER A 14 -14.46 11.51 -1.22
CA SER A 14 -15.27 10.43 -1.78
C SER A 14 -14.89 9.12 -1.11
N SER A 15 -15.60 8.81 -0.01
CA SER A 15 -15.47 7.57 0.76
C SER A 15 -15.49 6.34 -0.15
N ASP A 16 -16.28 6.39 -1.23
CA ASP A 16 -16.46 5.34 -2.23
C ASP A 16 -15.17 4.99 -3.00
N ALA A 17 -14.36 6.00 -3.35
CA ALA A 17 -13.10 5.76 -4.05
C ALA A 17 -12.06 5.12 -3.13
N MET A 18 -12.03 5.51 -1.85
CA MET A 18 -11.12 4.94 -0.86
C MET A 18 -11.55 3.54 -0.42
N ASP A 19 -12.86 3.28 -0.41
CA ASP A 19 -13.41 1.95 -0.11
C ASP A 19 -12.88 0.90 -1.09
N LYS A 20 -12.71 1.23 -2.38
CA LYS A 20 -12.14 0.31 -3.37
C LYS A 20 -10.73 -0.19 -3.05
N PHE A 21 -9.91 0.60 -2.37
CA PHE A 21 -8.57 0.18 -1.94
C PHE A 21 -8.61 -0.63 -0.63
N ARG A 22 -9.62 -0.42 0.21
CA ARG A 22 -9.85 -1.19 1.44
C ARG A 22 -10.54 -2.51 1.16
N LYS A 23 -11.40 -2.54 0.15
CA LYS A 23 -12.14 -3.72 -0.28
C LYS A 23 -11.13 -4.75 -0.78
N GLY A 24 -11.11 -5.89 -0.11
CA GLY A 24 -10.36 -7.04 -0.58
C GLY A 24 -10.98 -7.59 -1.86
N ASP A 25 -10.18 -8.30 -2.65
CA ASP A 25 -10.69 -9.13 -3.72
C ASP A 25 -11.44 -10.37 -3.18
N GLN A 26 -11.71 -11.36 -4.04
CA GLN A 26 -12.42 -12.58 -3.66
C GLN A 26 -11.69 -13.43 -2.62
N ASN A 27 -10.40 -13.20 -2.38
CA ASN A 27 -9.59 -13.87 -1.37
C ASN A 27 -9.40 -12.99 -0.11
N GLY A 28 -10.11 -11.86 -0.03
CA GLY A 28 -9.91 -10.85 1.00
C GLY A 28 -8.61 -10.06 0.86
N MET A 29 -7.86 -10.23 -0.23
CA MET A 29 -6.59 -9.54 -0.44
C MET A 29 -6.83 -8.11 -0.88
N THR A 30 -6.35 -7.15 -0.09
CA THR A 30 -6.37 -5.73 -0.48
C THR A 30 -5.26 -5.43 -1.48
N MET A 31 -5.28 -4.24 -2.09
CA MET A 31 -4.19 -3.83 -2.97
C MET A 31 -2.82 -3.82 -2.25
N LEU A 32 -2.80 -3.65 -0.92
CA LEU A 32 -1.57 -3.73 -0.13
C LEU A 32 -0.99 -5.16 -0.07
N HIS A 33 -1.84 -6.19 -0.06
CA HIS A 33 -1.39 -7.59 -0.10
C HIS A 33 -0.74 -7.91 -1.46
N HIS A 34 -1.34 -7.44 -2.55
CA HIS A 34 -0.80 -7.64 -3.90
C HIS A 34 0.56 -6.98 -4.09
N VAL A 35 0.70 -5.70 -3.73
CA VAL A 35 2.01 -5.04 -3.82
C VAL A 35 3.04 -5.68 -2.89
N ALA A 36 2.59 -6.23 -1.76
CA ALA A 36 3.48 -6.89 -0.83
C ALA A 36 3.99 -8.24 -1.34
N SER A 37 3.12 -9.03 -1.99
CA SER A 37 3.50 -10.27 -2.66
C SER A 37 4.47 -10.04 -3.82
N LEU A 38 4.52 -8.83 -4.38
CA LEU A 38 5.43 -8.46 -5.47
C LEU A 38 6.73 -7.80 -4.97
N GLY A 39 6.92 -7.65 -3.65
CA GLY A 39 8.07 -6.95 -3.08
C GLY A 39 8.12 -5.46 -3.45
N ASN A 40 6.99 -4.87 -3.84
CA ASN A 40 6.95 -3.51 -4.35
C ASN A 40 6.85 -2.50 -3.19
N THR A 41 7.97 -2.27 -2.51
CA THR A 41 8.10 -1.32 -1.39
C THR A 41 7.60 0.08 -1.74
N ALA A 42 7.88 0.54 -2.95
CA ALA A 42 7.49 1.88 -3.33
C ALA A 42 5.99 2.00 -3.63
N GLY A 43 5.40 0.97 -4.25
CA GLY A 43 3.96 0.86 -4.44
C GLY A 43 3.23 0.85 -3.09
N ALA A 44 3.69 0.02 -2.14
CA ALA A 44 3.14 -0.02 -0.78
C ALA A 44 3.20 1.35 -0.09
N ARG A 45 4.35 2.03 -0.13
CA ARG A 45 4.53 3.39 0.42
C ARG A 45 3.60 4.40 -0.25
N ALA A 46 3.43 4.34 -1.58
CA ALA A 46 2.56 5.26 -2.31
C ALA A 46 1.08 5.08 -1.93
N ILE A 47 0.61 3.85 -1.81
CA ILE A 47 -0.74 3.52 -1.36
C ILE A 47 -0.94 4.07 0.06
N LEU A 48 -0.06 3.73 1.00
CA LEU A 48 -0.19 4.17 2.40
C LEU A 48 -0.12 5.69 2.53
N ARG A 49 0.78 6.38 1.83
CA ARG A 49 0.86 7.85 1.83
C ARG A 49 -0.41 8.51 1.24
N GLY A 50 -1.11 7.83 0.34
CA GLY A 50 -2.40 8.26 -0.21
C GLY A 50 -3.56 8.18 0.79
N PHE A 51 -3.44 7.35 1.83
CA PHE A 51 -4.46 7.20 2.88
C PHE A 51 -4.27 8.24 4.01
N PRO A 52 -5.38 8.71 4.64
CA PRO A 52 -5.32 9.46 5.89
C PRO A 52 -4.59 8.64 6.96
N LYS A 53 -3.81 9.30 7.83
CA LYS A 53 -3.00 8.64 8.86
C LYS A 53 -3.82 7.64 9.70
N ASP A 54 -5.01 8.03 10.13
CA ASP A 54 -5.91 7.20 10.95
C ASP A 54 -6.32 5.89 10.26
N ASN A 55 -6.35 5.88 8.94
CA ASN A 55 -6.79 4.74 8.13
C ASN A 55 -5.62 3.87 7.63
N ARG A 56 -4.37 4.34 7.75
CA ARG A 56 -3.19 3.58 7.32
C ARG A 56 -3.00 2.35 8.20
N ALA A 57 -3.10 2.53 9.51
CA ALA A 57 -2.97 1.43 10.47
C ALA A 57 -4.04 0.36 10.23
N GLU A 58 -5.29 0.77 9.97
CA GLU A 58 -6.38 -0.16 9.61
C GLU A 58 -6.06 -0.95 8.33
N LEU A 59 -5.51 -0.27 7.30
CA LEU A 59 -5.19 -0.90 6.03
C LEU A 59 -4.01 -1.89 6.14
N VAL A 60 -2.98 -1.55 6.93
CA VAL A 60 -1.82 -2.45 7.18
C VAL A 60 -2.23 -3.63 8.04
N ALA A 61 -3.06 -3.42 9.07
CA ALA A 61 -3.51 -4.47 9.98
C ALA A 61 -4.57 -5.40 9.36
N ARG A 62 -5.12 -5.05 8.18
CA ARG A 62 -6.12 -5.87 7.51
C ARG A 62 -5.52 -7.20 7.08
N ARG A 63 -6.26 -8.27 7.36
CA ARG A 63 -5.90 -9.64 7.00
C ARG A 63 -6.78 -10.12 5.86
N ASP A 64 -6.19 -10.94 4.99
CA ASP A 64 -6.89 -11.71 3.98
C ASP A 64 -7.68 -12.88 4.58
N GLU A 65 -8.37 -13.66 3.75
CA GLU A 65 -9.15 -14.83 4.20
C GLU A 65 -8.29 -15.96 4.78
N ARG A 66 -6.98 -15.94 4.50
CA ARG A 66 -6.01 -16.90 5.05
C ARG A 66 -5.44 -16.42 6.39
N GLY A 67 -5.82 -15.22 6.84
CA GLY A 67 -5.35 -14.61 8.07
C GLY A 67 -4.01 -13.89 7.95
N TYR A 68 -3.48 -13.71 6.74
CA TYR A 68 -2.22 -13.02 6.49
C TYR A 68 -2.46 -11.54 6.24
N SER A 69 -1.62 -10.69 6.81
CA SER A 69 -1.54 -9.27 6.50
C SER A 69 -0.56 -9.00 5.35
N ALA A 70 -0.55 -7.78 4.83
CA ALA A 70 0.44 -7.37 3.84
C ALA A 70 1.89 -7.54 4.34
N GLU A 71 2.13 -7.39 5.65
CA GLU A 71 3.45 -7.63 6.24
C GLU A 71 3.82 -9.13 6.19
N ASP A 72 2.86 -10.02 6.42
CA ASP A 72 3.10 -11.46 6.35
C ASP A 72 3.41 -11.89 4.92
N TRP A 73 2.72 -11.32 3.93
CA TRP A 73 3.04 -11.55 2.51
C TRP A 73 4.44 -11.03 2.14
N ALA A 74 4.85 -9.89 2.70
CA ALA A 74 6.21 -9.39 2.50
C ALA A 74 7.27 -10.35 3.07
N LYS A 75 7.02 -10.90 4.27
CA LYS A 75 7.92 -11.88 4.91
C LYS A 75 7.95 -13.21 4.14
N LEU A 76 6.80 -13.68 3.66
CA LEU A 76 6.70 -14.90 2.85
C LEU A 76 7.46 -14.77 1.52
N GLY A 77 7.49 -13.57 0.94
CA GLY A 77 8.23 -13.26 -0.28
C GLY A 77 9.71 -12.91 -0.08
N ASP A 78 10.23 -12.97 1.15
CA ASP A 78 11.60 -12.57 1.51
C ASP A 78 11.92 -11.09 1.19
N TYR A 79 10.98 -10.19 1.52
CA TYR A 79 11.10 -8.75 1.33
C TYR A 79 11.22 -8.00 2.68
N PRO A 80 12.38 -8.06 3.36
CA PRO A 80 12.55 -7.48 4.69
C PRO A 80 12.39 -5.94 4.70
N ASP A 81 12.89 -5.23 3.67
CA ASP A 81 12.74 -3.78 3.56
C ASP A 81 11.27 -3.34 3.43
N LEU A 82 10.45 -4.15 2.76
CA LEU A 82 9.02 -3.90 2.64
C LEU A 82 8.32 -4.18 3.97
N ALA A 83 8.64 -5.30 4.62
CA ALA A 83 8.06 -5.65 5.91
C ALA A 83 8.35 -4.56 6.95
N ASP A 84 9.58 -4.05 7.01
CA ASP A 84 9.96 -2.94 7.89
C ASP A 84 9.22 -1.65 7.53
N ALA A 85 9.11 -1.33 6.23
CA ALA A 85 8.33 -0.18 5.78
C ALA A 85 6.86 -0.28 6.20
N LEU A 86 6.23 -1.45 6.06
CA LEU A 86 4.85 -1.69 6.48
C LEU A 86 4.69 -1.59 7.99
N ALA A 87 5.60 -2.18 8.77
CA ALA A 87 5.63 -2.09 10.23
C ALA A 87 5.75 -0.63 10.70
N GLY A 88 6.56 0.19 10.00
CA GLY A 88 6.69 1.62 10.27
C GLY A 88 5.40 2.42 10.07
N PHE A 89 4.46 1.95 9.24
CA PHE A 89 3.13 2.55 9.11
C PHE A 89 2.08 1.99 10.08
N ALA A 90 2.34 0.82 10.68
CA ALA A 90 1.52 0.24 11.74
C ALA A 90 1.85 0.80 13.15
N GLY A 91 3.09 1.26 13.35
CA GLY A 91 3.53 1.93 14.59
C GLY A 91 2.88 3.30 14.79
N LYS A 92 2.39 3.56 16.02
CA LYS A 92 1.61 4.75 16.40
C LYS A 92 2.33 6.10 16.33
N ASP A 93 3.63 6.13 16.06
CA ASP A 93 4.42 7.36 16.04
C ASP A 93 5.36 7.35 14.83
N ALA A 94 5.00 8.11 13.80
CA ALA A 94 5.90 8.44 12.69
C ALA A 94 5.87 9.95 12.43
N ASP A 95 6.19 10.71 13.48
CA ASP A 95 6.83 12.00 13.35
C ASP A 95 8.30 11.71 13.03
N GLY A 96 8.75 11.95 11.79
CA GLY A 96 10.19 11.95 11.47
C GLY A 96 10.68 11.20 10.24
N ALA A 97 9.85 10.54 9.43
CA ALA A 97 10.33 9.96 8.17
C ALA A 97 10.34 11.01 7.03
N THR A 98 11.15 12.07 7.19
CA THR A 98 11.63 12.89 6.08
C THR A 98 12.64 12.07 5.30
N HIS A 99 12.24 11.52 4.17
CA HIS A 99 13.18 11.25 3.11
C HIS A 99 12.53 11.65 1.79
N ASP A 100 13.10 12.69 1.20
CA ASP A 100 12.77 13.32 -0.08
C ASP A 100 13.16 12.39 -1.25
N ASP A 101 12.87 11.09 -1.12
CA ASP A 101 13.09 10.14 -2.20
C ASP A 101 12.04 10.40 -3.28
N PRO A 102 12.46 10.72 -4.52
CA PRO A 102 11.54 10.92 -5.61
C PRO A 102 10.73 9.64 -5.84
N LEU A 103 9.41 9.79 -5.72
CA LEU A 103 8.44 8.71 -5.93
C LEU A 103 8.78 7.98 -7.25
N PRO A 104 8.97 6.65 -7.25
CA PRO A 104 9.25 5.95 -8.49
C PRO A 104 8.07 6.09 -9.43
N ASP A 105 8.41 6.18 -10.72
CA ASP A 105 7.43 6.38 -11.78
C ASP A 105 6.35 5.29 -11.69
N PRO A 106 5.06 5.64 -11.61
CA PRO A 106 3.97 4.68 -11.52
C PRO A 106 3.94 3.67 -12.67
N ARG A 107 4.50 4.00 -13.83
CA ARG A 107 4.65 3.06 -14.96
C ARG A 107 5.64 1.92 -14.68
N LYS A 108 6.54 2.10 -13.72
CA LYS A 108 7.48 1.05 -13.28
C LYS A 108 6.90 0.14 -12.20
N LEU A 109 5.77 0.52 -11.60
CA LEU A 109 5.13 -0.25 -10.52
C LEU A 109 4.20 -1.35 -11.04
N PHE A 110 3.73 -1.20 -12.28
CA PHE A 110 2.87 -2.17 -12.97
C PHE A 110 3.46 -2.39 -14.36
N PRO A 111 4.39 -3.35 -14.55
CA PRO A 111 4.72 -3.78 -15.90
C PRO A 111 3.43 -4.27 -16.55
N GLU A 112 3.11 -3.74 -17.73
CA GLU A 112 1.98 -4.22 -18.53
C GLU A 112 2.17 -5.73 -18.67
N GLY A 113 1.23 -6.50 -18.11
CA GLY A 113 1.23 -7.94 -18.28
C GLY A 113 1.13 -8.20 -19.77
N ASP A 114 2.20 -8.74 -20.35
CA ASP A 114 2.22 -9.19 -21.74
C ASP A 114 1.09 -10.22 -21.91
N ALA A 115 -0.02 -9.75 -22.47
CA ALA A 115 -1.08 -10.61 -22.96
C ALA A 115 -0.52 -11.39 -24.16
N SER A 116 -0.07 -12.61 -23.90
CA SER A 116 0.19 -13.62 -24.93
C SER A 116 -1.09 -14.34 -25.34
#